data_AF-A0A661VJD0-F1
#
_entry.id   AF-A0A661VJD0-F1
#
_cell.length_a   1.000
_cell.length_b   1.000
_cell.length_c   1.000
_cell.angle_alpha   90.00
_cell.angle_beta   90.00
_cell.angle_gamma   90.00
#
_symmetry.space_group_name_H-M   'P 1'
#
loop_
_entity.id
_entity.type
_entity.pdbx_description
1 polymer ?
#
loop_
_entity_poly.entity_id
_entity_poly.type
_entity_poly.pdbx_seq_one_letter_code
_entity_poly.pdbx_strand_id
1 'polypeptide(L)' 'MTQLELARKGSLSPQMEAVAQAEGVSVEFVCQGVAEGTIVIPANPAHKGL' A
#
# COMPACT_ATOMS: atom_id res chain seq x y z
N MET A 1 4.79 -11.67 2.69
CA MET A 1 3.72 -11.15 1.82
C MET A 1 3.99 -9.68 1.57
N THR A 2 4.01 -9.26 0.31
CA THR A 2 4.34 -7.88 -0.07
C THR A 2 3.09 -7.07 -0.42
N GLN A 3 3.20 -5.74 -0.34
CA GLN A 3 2.11 -4.83 -0.73
C GLN A 3 1.76 -4.95 -2.22
N LEU A 4 2.74 -5.27 -3.07
CA LEU A 4 2.55 -5.47 -4.51
C LEU A 4 1.68 -6.70 -4.81
N GLU A 5 1.90 -7.81 -4.11
CA GLU A 5 1.08 -9.03 -4.26
C GLU A 5 -0.36 -8.82 -3.78
N LEU A 6 -0.56 -8.02 -2.72
CA LEU A 6 -1.88 -7.66 -2.22
C LEU A 6 -2.62 -6.76 -3.21
N ALA A 7 -1.95 -5.74 -3.73
CA ALA A 7 -2.50 -4.81 -4.72
C ALA A 7 -2.91 -5.53 -6.01
N ARG A 8 -2.08 -6.43 -6.54
CA ARG A 8 -2.40 -7.22 -7.74
C ARG A 8 -3.59 -8.17 -7.55
N LYS A 9 -3.89 -8.55 -6.31
CA LYS A 9 -5.07 -9.36 -5.96
C LYS A 9 -6.30 -8.50 -5.68
N GLY A 10 -6.22 -7.17 -5.81
CA GLY A 10 -7.28 -6.24 -5.43
C GLY A 10 -7.57 -6.23 -3.93
N SER A 11 -6.62 -6.71 -3.10
CA SER A 11 -6.76 -6.73 -1.65
C SER A 11 -6.19 -5.45 -1.06
N LEU A 12 -7.04 -4.65 -0.42
CA LEU A 12 -6.63 -3.46 0.31
C LEU A 12 -5.91 -3.86 1.60
N SER A 13 -4.81 -3.18 1.91
CA SER A 13 -4.06 -3.38 3.15
C SER A 13 -4.20 -2.18 4.08
N PRO A 14 -4.09 -2.37 5.40
CA PRO A 14 -4.10 -1.26 6.36
C PRO A 14 -3.00 -0.22 6.08
N GLN A 15 -1.89 -0.63 5.48
CA GLN A 15 -0.80 0.27 5.10
C GLN A 15 -1.19 1.15 3.89
N MET A 16 -1.93 0.60 2.92
CA MET A 16 -2.47 1.39 1.82
C MET A 16 -3.49 2.41 2.31
N GLU A 17 -4.34 2.03 3.27
CA GLU A 17 -5.31 2.95 3.89
C GLU A 17 -4.61 4.08 4.63
N ALA A 18 -3.57 3.78 5.41
CA ALA A 18 -2.79 4.78 6.12
C ALA A 18 -2.12 5.78 5.17
N VAL A 19 -1.53 5.30 4.07
CA VAL A 19 -0.92 6.18 3.04
C VAL A 19 -2.00 7.01 2.34
N ALA A 20 -3.14 6.41 1.99
CA ALA A 20 -4.25 7.12 1.37
C ALA A 20 -4.78 8.25 2.25
N GLN A 21 -4.92 8.01 3.56
CA GLN A 21 -5.31 9.04 4.53
C GLN A 21 -4.26 10.13 4.69
N ALA A 22 -2.97 9.78 4.76
CA ALA A 22 -1.89 10.74 4.92
C ALA A 22 -1.74 11.67 3.70
N GLU A 23 -1.87 11.12 2.50
CA GLU A 23 -1.75 11.85 1.23
C GLU A 23 -3.09 12.48 0.77
N GLY A 24 -4.20 12.19 1.46
CA GLY A 24 -5.52 12.70 1.12
C GLY A 24 -6.08 12.16 -0.20
N VAL A 25 -5.65 10.98 -0.62
CA VAL A 25 -6.08 10.30 -1.86
C VAL A 25 -6.98 9.10 -1.54
N SER A 26 -7.70 8.61 -2.54
CA SER A 26 -8.49 7.37 -2.40
C SER A 26 -7.58 6.15 -2.25
N VAL A 27 -7.96 5.18 -1.42
CA VAL A 27 -7.19 3.93 -1.24
C VAL A 27 -7.10 3.11 -2.53
N GLU A 28 -8.10 3.21 -3.39
CA GLU A 28 -8.12 2.56 -4.71
C GLU A 28 -7.02 3.11 -5.62
N PHE A 29 -6.78 4.43 -5.61
CA PHE A 29 -5.69 5.06 -6.36
C PHE A 29 -4.32 4.55 -5.89
N VAL A 30 -4.13 4.44 -4.57
CA VAL A 30 -2.89 3.90 -4.00
C VAL A 30 -2.72 2.42 -4.37
N CYS A 31 -3.77 1.62 -4.22
CA CYS A 31 -3.77 0.21 -4.59
C CYS A 31 -3.43 0.02 -6.07
N GLN A 32 -4.07 0.79 -6.96
CA GLN A 32 -3.82 0.73 -8.39
C GLN A 32 -2.36 1.11 -8.72
N GLY A 33 -1.85 2.21 -8.17
CA GLY A 33 -0.46 2.61 -8.37
C GLY A 33 0.54 1.57 -7.83
N VAL A 34 0.21 0.86 -6.75
CA VAL A 34 1.02 -0.25 -6.22
C VAL A 34 0.93 -1.49 -7.13
N ALA A 35 -0.23 -1.78 -7.70
CA ALA A 35 -0.42 -2.89 -8.63
C ALA A 35 0.33 -2.65 -9.96
N GLU A 36 0.31 -1.41 -10.46
CA GLU A 36 1.02 -0.95 -11.65
C GLU A 36 2.54 -0.81 -11.41
N GLY A 37 2.97 -0.74 -10.15
CA GLY A 37 4.38 -0.59 -9.77
C GLY A 37 4.89 0.85 -9.83
N THR A 38 3.98 1.82 -9.96
CA THR A 38 4.27 3.26 -9.91
C THR A 38 4.42 3.78 -8.47
N ILE A 39 3.74 3.15 -7.52
CA ILE A 39 3.77 3.49 -6.09
C ILE A 39 4.36 2.32 -5.30
N VAL A 40 5.27 2.60 -4.36
CA VAL A 40 5.87 1.59 -3.48
C VAL A 40 5.66 2.00 -2.03
N ILE A 41 5.06 1.10 -1.24
CA ILE A 41 4.89 1.28 0.21
C ILE A 41 5.85 0.33 0.93
N PRO A 42 6.99 0.83 1.46
CA PRO A 42 7.95 0.00 2.19
C PRO A 42 7.41 -0.33 3.60
N ALA A 43 6.67 -1.44 3.70
CA ALA A 43 6.09 -1.93 4.95
C ALA A 43 6.78 -3.24 5.37
N ASN A 44 8.04 -3.16 5.79
CA ASN A 44 8.76 -4.33 6.32
C ASN A 44 8.14 -4.76 7.66
N PRO A 45 7.64 -5.99 7.82
CA PRO A 45 7.08 -6.48 9.09
C PRO A 45 8.05 -6.42 10.29
N ALA A 46 9.36 -6.45 10.03
CA ALA A 46 10.39 -6.31 11.05
C ALA A 46 10.58 -4.84 11.50
N HIS A 47 10.08 -3.88 10.73
CA HIS A 47 10.20 -2.46 11.01
C HIS A 47 8.98 -1.98 11.81
N LYS A 48 8.97 -2.27 13.12
CA LYS A 48 7.89 -1.91 14.06
C LYS A 48 7.97 -0.48 14.62
N GLY A 49 8.86 0.37 14.08
CA GLY A 49 9.06 1.75 14.55
C GLY A 49 9.91 1.85 15.82
N LEU A 50 11.09 1.23 15.81
CA LEU A 50 12.17 1.52 16.76
C LEU A 50 13.08 2.61 16.20
#